data_AF-A0A8F9TWC5-F1
#
_entry.id   AF-A0A8F9TWC5-F1
#
_cell.length_a   1.000
_cell.length_b   1.000
_cell.length_c   1.000
_cell.angle_alpha   90.00
_cell.angle_beta   90.00
_cell.angle_gamma   90.00
#
_symmetry.space_group_name_H-M   'P 1'
#
loop_
_entity.id
_entity.type
_entity.pdbx_description
1 polymer ?
#
loop_
_entity_poly.entity_id
_entity_poly.type
_entity_poly.pdbx_seq_one_letter_code
_entity_poly.pdbx_strand_id
1 'polypeptide(L)'
;MSFALCTFGGRDFALLLFTPQVAEDGSLAVTYAFSTQVDMGESGRETREPGHPDLRLKQSCEYLLPTSADAAALRARLATLGDTLVAVPLWIDRLAGAAWADRVHTAPLLVRFSDGAIVDGASELDPDQEYAPLLVGRYEEQIEAAPWTDEGAGCRTSIAIVEDAAWDYRVAPVDTVAPGTWPAGLVPTYTGNIDRGDSGREYVALGAGRERGVEHQEMAFRWGQEAAFKLKSRAEIRLLLATFAAHLGRWRALTMPWWFRPGADTPETPQATRVRFASDSIELSFSGGACAAVKLAFWQVPWEAEPIEDEEPEQAGTAWLYRHKLDVPGGPLFWRYTDYARPITLVEEGDDVTYFPAKIEHDKLTHGYMLDDDPSKLKGFVADGHPWMLVVARMLQAPLQIDIFRLTPEVEGATPVLRYSGEIADVTGKGRSLSATTTVLGGTLDIKVPNFYIQEDCNHDFCSGGCGLVIDNWTFTVEVTAIDGAVLHAQVISNPPGATLADDFFANGDADKGSGTTYEAVEIVRSVDLGGGEQSLTLARAFTALAVGDTIAIRPNCSGTWAECQRYGNTINYGGHRHVGSDNISVPQPQSQTAGGKK
;
A
#
# COMPACT_ATOMS: atom_id res chain seq x y z
N MET A 1 32.84 -2.54 8.65
CA MET A 1 31.53 -3.14 8.37
C MET A 1 31.26 -3.14 6.87
N SER A 2 31.14 -4.30 6.22
CA SER A 2 30.83 -4.40 4.78
C SER A 2 29.41 -4.91 4.56
N PHE A 3 28.65 -4.18 3.75
CA PHE A 3 27.37 -4.63 3.20
C PHE A 3 27.69 -5.07 1.78
N ALA A 4 27.80 -6.38 1.58
CA ALA A 4 27.98 -6.88 0.22
C ALA A 4 26.65 -6.68 -0.53
N LEU A 5 26.71 -6.04 -1.70
CA LEU A 5 25.60 -6.09 -2.64
C LEU A 5 25.65 -7.46 -3.30
N CYS A 6 24.56 -8.20 -3.18
CA CYS A 6 24.41 -9.52 -3.76
C CYS A 6 23.25 -9.50 -4.74
N THR A 7 23.45 -10.13 -5.89
CA THR A 7 22.40 -10.34 -6.89
C THR A 7 22.02 -11.81 -6.87
N PHE A 8 20.75 -12.12 -6.62
CA PHE A 8 20.22 -13.47 -6.78
C PHE A 8 18.86 -13.42 -7.49
N GLY A 9 18.68 -14.27 -8.50
CA GLY A 9 17.46 -14.30 -9.32
C GLY A 9 17.07 -12.93 -9.91
N GLY A 10 18.06 -12.16 -10.36
CA GLY A 10 17.86 -10.84 -10.98
C GLY A 10 17.47 -9.72 -10.02
N ARG A 11 17.50 -9.95 -8.70
CA ARG A 11 17.25 -8.92 -7.69
C ARG A 11 18.50 -8.64 -6.88
N ASP A 12 18.77 -7.35 -6.69
CA ASP A 12 19.85 -6.88 -5.84
C ASP A 12 19.33 -6.67 -4.41
N PHE A 13 20.10 -7.15 -3.44
CA PHE A 13 19.86 -6.87 -2.03
C PHE A 13 21.17 -6.69 -1.27
N ALA A 14 21.09 -5.96 -0.18
CA ALA A 14 22.22 -5.75 0.71
C ALA A 14 22.27 -6.81 1.81
N LEU A 15 23.38 -7.53 1.88
CA LEU A 15 23.59 -8.60 2.84
C LEU A 15 24.14 -8.07 4.18
N LEU A 16 23.43 -8.35 5.27
CA LEU A 16 23.81 -7.99 6.64
C LEU A 16 24.48 -9.16 7.37
N LEU A 17 25.81 -9.18 7.41
CA LEU A 17 26.59 -10.23 8.09
C LEU A 17 27.09 -9.85 9.49
N PHE A 18 26.64 -8.73 10.06
CA PHE A 18 27.02 -8.35 11.42
C PHE A 18 26.41 -9.35 12.40
N THR A 19 27.21 -9.91 13.29
CA THR A 19 26.68 -10.82 14.30
C THR A 19 25.93 -10.01 15.36
N PRO A 20 24.65 -10.29 15.62
CA PRO A 20 23.92 -9.62 16.68
C PRO A 20 24.46 -10.04 18.05
N GLN A 21 24.18 -9.23 19.06
CA GLN A 21 24.46 -9.62 20.44
C GLN A 21 23.39 -10.64 20.85
N VAL A 22 23.71 -11.93 20.95
CA VAL A 22 22.72 -12.99 21.30
C VAL A 22 22.78 -13.37 22.79
N ALA A 23 23.65 -12.73 23.56
CA ALA A 23 23.96 -13.15 24.93
C ALA A 23 22.97 -12.64 25.99
N GLU A 24 22.10 -11.69 25.66
CA GLU A 24 21.09 -11.14 26.59
C GLU A 24 19.70 -11.65 26.20
N ASP A 25 18.89 -12.05 27.19
CA ASP A 25 17.51 -12.51 26.92
C ASP A 25 16.72 -11.41 26.19
N GLY A 26 16.16 -11.75 25.01
CA GLY A 26 15.33 -10.83 24.21
C GLY A 26 16.08 -10.02 23.15
N SER A 27 17.41 -10.17 23.05
CA SER A 27 18.20 -9.45 22.04
C SER A 27 18.05 -9.99 20.61
N LEU A 28 17.50 -11.19 20.46
CA LEU A 28 17.12 -11.81 19.20
C LEU A 28 15.69 -12.31 19.30
N ALA A 29 14.78 -11.74 18.53
CA ALA A 29 13.39 -12.16 18.45
C ALA A 29 12.99 -12.47 17.01
N VAL A 30 12.20 -13.53 16.83
CA VAL A 30 11.58 -13.86 15.54
C VAL A 30 10.07 -13.92 15.73
N THR A 31 9.37 -13.06 15.01
CA THR A 31 7.91 -13.01 14.97
C THR A 31 7.43 -13.77 13.73
N TYR A 32 6.45 -14.64 13.92
CA TYR A 32 5.78 -15.41 12.88
C TYR A 32 4.34 -14.93 12.83
N ALA A 33 3.89 -14.41 11.69
CA ALA A 33 2.57 -13.80 11.59
C ALA A 33 1.80 -14.27 10.35
N PHE A 34 0.50 -14.45 10.52
CA PHE A 34 -0.47 -14.54 9.42
C PHE A 34 -1.16 -13.19 9.23
N SER A 35 -1.53 -12.88 7.99
CA SER A 35 -2.51 -11.83 7.73
C SER A 35 -3.89 -12.46 7.81
N THR A 36 -4.72 -12.02 8.75
CA THR A 36 -6.11 -12.51 8.87
C THR A 36 -7.00 -11.32 9.12
N GLN A 37 -7.99 -11.14 8.25
CA GLN A 37 -9.05 -10.18 8.47
C GLN A 37 -10.07 -10.79 9.43
N VAL A 38 -10.45 -10.01 10.43
CA VAL A 38 -11.39 -10.42 11.46
C VAL A 38 -12.59 -9.49 11.40
N ASP A 39 -13.73 -10.04 10.97
CA ASP A 39 -15.00 -9.34 10.96
C ASP A 39 -15.90 -9.92 12.05
N MET A 40 -16.26 -9.09 13.03
CA MET A 40 -17.18 -9.50 14.08
C MET A 40 -18.61 -9.16 13.66
N GLY A 41 -19.43 -10.19 13.44
CA GLY A 41 -20.85 -10.03 13.16
C GLY A 41 -21.64 -9.54 14.39
N GLU A 42 -22.83 -8.99 14.15
CA GLU A 42 -23.70 -8.45 15.22
C GLU A 42 -24.12 -9.49 16.28
N SER A 43 -24.07 -10.78 15.95
CA SER A 43 -24.34 -11.90 16.85
C SER A 43 -23.17 -12.26 17.77
N GLY A 44 -22.05 -11.52 17.70
CA GLY A 44 -20.79 -11.88 18.36
C GLY A 44 -20.06 -13.06 17.69
N ARG A 45 -20.62 -13.62 16.61
CA ARG A 45 -19.92 -14.60 15.77
C ARG A 45 -18.83 -13.89 14.98
N GLU A 46 -17.63 -14.42 15.09
CA GLU A 46 -16.45 -13.89 14.43
C GLU A 46 -16.25 -14.61 13.10
N THR A 47 -16.37 -13.87 12.00
CA THR A 47 -16.00 -14.32 10.66
C THR A 47 -14.55 -13.95 10.42
N ARG A 48 -13.75 -14.88 9.91
CA ARG A 48 -12.31 -14.70 9.71
C ARG A 48 -11.92 -15.16 8.33
N GLU A 49 -11.19 -14.30 7.64
CA GLU A 49 -10.70 -14.55 6.29
C GLU A 49 -9.18 -14.43 6.30
N PRO A 50 -8.42 -15.53 6.16
CA PRO A 50 -6.97 -15.44 6.03
C PRO A 50 -6.64 -14.73 4.71
N GLY A 51 -5.81 -13.68 4.78
CA GLY A 51 -5.27 -13.02 3.60
C GLY A 51 -4.20 -13.86 2.90
N HIS A 52 -3.50 -14.73 3.64
CA HIS A 52 -2.58 -15.72 3.08
C HIS A 52 -2.46 -16.96 3.97
N PRO A 53 -2.34 -18.18 3.41
CA PRO A 53 -2.12 -19.41 4.17
C PRO A 53 -0.70 -19.58 4.72
N ASP A 54 0.22 -18.63 4.51
CA ASP A 54 1.63 -18.80 4.85
C ASP A 54 2.11 -17.75 5.84
N LEU A 55 3.06 -18.18 6.66
CA LEU A 55 3.70 -17.36 7.67
C LEU A 55 4.60 -16.32 7.02
N ARG A 56 4.49 -15.09 7.49
CA ARG A 56 5.51 -14.06 7.28
C ARG A 56 6.41 -13.97 8.51
N LEU A 57 7.70 -13.87 8.26
CA LEU A 57 8.70 -13.72 9.31
C LEU A 57 9.10 -12.25 9.49
N LYS A 58 9.33 -11.90 10.75
CA LYS A 58 10.04 -10.69 11.13
C LYS A 58 11.17 -11.08 12.08
N GLN A 59 12.40 -10.68 11.80
CA GLN A 59 13.52 -10.88 12.71
C GLN A 59 13.96 -9.53 13.28
N SER A 60 13.94 -9.42 14.61
CA SER A 60 14.44 -8.28 15.37
C SER A 60 15.73 -8.67 16.06
N CYS A 61 16.77 -7.86 15.91
CA CYS A 61 18.10 -8.11 16.45
C CYS A 61 18.68 -6.85 17.08
N GLU A 62 19.27 -6.98 18.26
CA GLU A 62 20.12 -5.95 18.85
C GLU A 62 21.58 -6.12 18.43
N TYR A 63 22.19 -5.02 18.01
CA TYR A 63 23.59 -4.95 17.62
C TYR A 63 24.35 -4.00 18.55
N LEU A 64 25.50 -4.46 19.02
CA LEU A 64 26.45 -3.64 19.75
C LEU A 64 27.51 -3.10 18.78
N LEU A 65 27.54 -1.79 18.59
CA LEU A 65 28.53 -1.09 17.77
C LEU A 65 29.64 -0.59 18.71
N PRO A 66 30.83 -1.21 18.70
CA PRO A 66 31.85 -0.97 19.72
C PRO A 66 32.50 0.42 19.59
N THR A 67 32.48 1.02 18.40
CA THR A 67 33.09 2.33 18.14
C THR A 67 32.11 3.31 17.49
N SER A 68 32.31 4.62 17.69
CA SER A 68 31.58 5.65 16.93
C SER A 68 31.80 5.57 15.43
N ALA A 69 32.98 5.10 14.99
CA ALA A 69 33.28 4.88 13.59
C ALA A 69 32.36 3.80 12.98
N ASP A 70 32.08 2.73 13.73
CA ASP A 70 31.15 1.68 13.31
C ASP A 70 29.71 2.21 13.22
N ALA A 71 29.26 3.01 14.19
CA ALA A 71 27.95 3.65 14.16
C ALA A 71 27.81 4.67 13.02
N ALA A 72 28.86 5.43 12.72
CA ALA A 72 28.88 6.33 11.57
C ALA A 72 28.88 5.55 10.25
N ALA A 73 29.63 4.46 10.14
CA ALA A 73 29.66 3.61 8.97
C ALA A 73 28.31 2.92 8.72
N LEU A 74 27.66 2.40 9.76
CA LEU A 74 26.30 1.85 9.68
C LEU A 74 25.32 2.91 9.16
N ARG A 75 25.29 4.11 9.76
CA ARG A 75 24.41 5.20 9.31
C ARG A 75 24.65 5.59 7.86
N ALA A 76 25.92 5.78 7.47
CA ALA A 76 26.27 6.12 6.10
C ALA A 76 25.81 5.03 5.12
N ARG A 77 25.91 3.76 5.50
CA ARG A 77 25.46 2.64 4.67
C ARG A 77 23.94 2.54 4.59
N LEU A 78 23.24 2.67 5.71
CA LEU A 78 21.77 2.70 5.73
C LEU A 78 21.22 3.84 4.86
N ALA A 79 21.87 5.01 4.90
CA ALA A 79 21.53 6.12 4.02
C ALA A 79 21.72 5.80 2.53
N THR A 80 22.75 5.01 2.16
CA THR A 80 22.95 4.57 0.77
C THR A 80 22.01 3.45 0.33
N LEU A 81 21.54 2.61 1.25
CA LEU A 81 20.65 1.49 0.91
C LEU A 81 19.24 1.96 0.56
N GLY A 82 18.78 3.06 1.15
CA GLY A 82 17.48 3.67 0.86
C GLY A 82 16.36 2.63 0.80
N ASP A 83 15.89 2.38 -0.42
CA ASP A 83 14.74 1.53 -0.70
C ASP A 83 15.05 0.07 -1.07
N THR A 84 16.32 -0.29 -1.18
CA THR A 84 16.78 -1.62 -1.60
C THR A 84 16.36 -2.71 -0.61
N LEU A 85 16.10 -3.91 -1.14
CA LEU A 85 15.89 -5.11 -0.32
C LEU A 85 17.13 -5.40 0.53
N VAL A 86 16.89 -5.93 1.72
CA VAL A 86 17.93 -6.27 2.68
C VAL A 86 17.80 -7.74 3.01
N ALA A 87 18.92 -8.42 3.08
CA ALA A 87 18.98 -9.82 3.41
C ALA A 87 19.75 -10.01 4.72
N VAL A 88 19.12 -10.69 5.69
CA VAL A 88 19.72 -10.98 6.99
C VAL A 88 19.72 -12.49 7.23
N PRO A 89 20.82 -13.06 7.75
CA PRO A 89 20.81 -14.45 8.20
C PRO A 89 19.76 -14.63 9.30
N LEU A 90 18.99 -15.72 9.25
CA LEU A 90 18.25 -16.18 10.42
C LEU A 90 19.25 -16.74 11.43
N TRP A 91 19.70 -15.88 12.35
CA TRP A 91 20.81 -16.17 13.26
C TRP A 91 20.55 -17.38 14.16
N ILE A 92 19.27 -17.66 14.43
CA ILE A 92 18.84 -18.84 15.16
C ILE A 92 19.16 -20.15 14.45
N ASP A 93 19.39 -20.15 13.14
CA ASP A 93 19.74 -21.31 12.32
C ASP A 93 21.16 -21.22 11.76
N ARG A 94 22.04 -20.43 12.37
CA ARG A 94 23.48 -20.52 12.11
C ARG A 94 24.01 -21.87 12.59
N LEU A 95 24.25 -22.78 11.65
CA LEU A 95 24.62 -24.18 11.90
C LEU A 95 25.72 -24.63 10.95
N ALA A 96 26.61 -25.50 11.43
CA ALA A 96 27.53 -26.22 10.55
C ALA A 96 26.75 -27.11 9.56
N GLY A 97 27.27 -27.32 8.35
CA GLY A 97 26.64 -28.16 7.33
C GLY A 97 26.33 -29.57 7.84
N ALA A 98 27.20 -30.14 8.69
CA ALA A 98 26.99 -31.44 9.33
C ALA A 98 25.78 -31.48 10.28
N ALA A 99 25.40 -30.32 10.85
CA ALA A 99 24.27 -30.18 11.77
C ALA A 99 23.01 -29.60 11.08
N TRP A 100 23.04 -29.39 9.76
CA TRP A 100 21.97 -28.70 9.03
C TRP A 100 20.61 -29.41 9.09
N ALA A 101 20.60 -30.72 9.32
CA ALA A 101 19.37 -31.48 9.53
C ALA A 101 18.57 -31.04 10.77
N ASP A 102 19.21 -30.36 11.73
CA ASP A 102 18.60 -29.89 12.98
C ASP A 102 18.04 -28.46 12.93
N ARG A 103 18.14 -27.78 11.78
CA ARG A 103 17.59 -26.44 11.56
C ARG A 103 16.10 -26.32 11.91
N VAL A 104 15.67 -25.12 12.27
CA VAL A 104 14.25 -24.81 12.54
C VAL A 104 13.52 -24.40 11.26
N HIS A 105 14.21 -23.76 10.32
CA HIS A 105 13.62 -23.21 9.09
C HIS A 105 14.16 -23.87 7.82
N THR A 106 13.33 -23.89 6.79
CA THR A 106 13.73 -24.13 5.40
C THR A 106 13.70 -22.81 4.65
N ALA A 107 14.72 -22.58 3.82
CA ALA A 107 14.74 -21.44 2.91
C ALA A 107 15.42 -21.86 1.60
N PRO A 108 14.97 -21.32 0.46
CA PRO A 108 15.62 -21.52 -0.83
C PRO A 108 17.02 -20.90 -0.90
N LEU A 109 17.28 -19.86 -0.09
CA LEU A 109 18.57 -19.17 -0.04
C LEU A 109 19.22 -19.34 1.32
N LEU A 110 20.48 -19.76 1.31
CA LEU A 110 21.34 -19.80 2.50
C LEU A 110 22.53 -18.87 2.29
N VAL A 111 23.12 -18.44 3.40
CA VAL A 111 24.41 -17.73 3.39
C VAL A 111 25.47 -18.56 4.07
N ARG A 112 26.63 -18.71 3.41
CA ARG A 112 27.82 -19.36 3.96
C ARG A 112 28.68 -18.31 4.67
N PHE A 113 29.01 -18.55 5.93
CA PHE A 113 29.68 -17.53 6.76
C PHE A 113 31.18 -17.34 6.49
N SER A 114 31.86 -18.31 5.86
CA SER A 114 33.31 -18.20 5.61
C SER A 114 33.67 -17.17 4.55
N ASP A 115 32.80 -16.98 3.55
CA ASP A 115 33.02 -16.05 2.44
C ASP A 115 31.83 -15.12 2.17
N GLY A 116 30.71 -15.29 2.88
CA GLY A 116 29.48 -14.54 2.65
C GLY A 116 28.75 -14.94 1.37
N ALA A 117 29.09 -16.07 0.76
CA ALA A 117 28.46 -16.53 -0.47
C ALA A 117 27.01 -16.96 -0.23
N ILE A 118 26.13 -16.63 -1.17
CA ILE A 118 24.74 -17.10 -1.18
C ILE A 118 24.68 -18.41 -1.94
N VAL A 119 24.12 -19.44 -1.32
CA VAL A 119 23.99 -20.78 -1.88
C VAL A 119 22.53 -21.22 -1.89
N ASP A 120 22.18 -22.07 -2.85
CA ASP A 120 20.85 -22.68 -2.93
C ASP A 120 20.66 -23.67 -1.77
N GLY A 121 19.56 -23.53 -1.03
CA GLY A 121 19.22 -24.36 0.12
C GLY A 121 18.94 -25.83 -0.18
N ALA A 122 18.79 -26.20 -1.45
CA ALA A 122 18.72 -27.58 -1.91
C ALA A 122 20.10 -28.21 -2.21
N SER A 123 21.19 -27.43 -2.17
CA SER A 123 22.55 -27.91 -2.47
C SER A 123 23.13 -28.77 -1.34
N GLU A 124 24.07 -29.66 -1.70
CA GLU A 124 24.91 -30.34 -0.70
C GLU A 124 25.79 -29.31 0.02
N LEU A 125 25.74 -29.32 1.35
CA LEU A 125 26.45 -28.36 2.19
C LEU A 125 27.77 -28.94 2.68
N ASP A 126 28.82 -28.12 2.70
CA ASP A 126 30.10 -28.52 3.27
C ASP A 126 29.93 -28.74 4.79
N PRO A 127 30.25 -29.94 5.31
CA PRO A 127 30.01 -30.28 6.70
C PRO A 127 30.73 -29.36 7.69
N ASP A 128 31.86 -28.77 7.29
CA ASP A 128 32.73 -27.96 8.15
C ASP A 128 32.41 -26.45 8.08
N GLN A 129 31.52 -26.04 7.18
CA GLN A 129 31.14 -24.64 6.99
C GLN A 129 29.84 -24.32 7.72
N GLU A 130 29.73 -23.08 8.22
CA GLU A 130 28.48 -22.60 8.82
C GLU A 130 27.58 -21.94 7.78
N TYR A 131 26.29 -22.25 7.87
CA TYR A 131 25.23 -21.73 7.03
C TYR A 131 24.10 -21.17 7.88
N ALA A 132 23.31 -20.25 7.32
CA ALA A 132 22.02 -19.85 7.87
C ALA A 132 21.01 -19.58 6.75
N PRO A 133 19.71 -19.80 6.97
CA PRO A 133 18.66 -19.37 6.06
C PRO A 133 18.70 -17.85 5.89
N LEU A 134 18.40 -17.36 4.70
CA LEU A 134 18.44 -15.93 4.42
C LEU A 134 17.03 -15.34 4.40
N LEU A 135 16.73 -14.47 5.37
CA LEU A 135 15.50 -13.68 5.39
C LEU A 135 15.70 -12.45 4.51
N VAL A 136 15.00 -12.40 3.38
CA VAL A 136 15.04 -11.26 2.46
C VAL A 136 13.79 -10.39 2.70
N GLY A 137 14.01 -9.10 2.91
CA GLY A 137 12.92 -8.21 3.27
C GLY A 137 13.31 -6.74 3.29
N ARG A 138 12.59 -5.97 4.11
CA ARG A 138 12.84 -4.54 4.33
C ARG A 138 12.90 -4.23 5.82
N TYR A 139 13.51 -3.11 6.15
CA TYR A 139 13.42 -2.58 7.50
C TYR A 139 11.97 -2.23 7.83
N GLU A 140 11.53 -2.59 9.02
CA GLU A 140 10.19 -2.21 9.52
C GLU A 140 10.07 -0.69 9.65
N GLU A 141 11.08 -0.10 10.28
CA GLU A 141 11.19 1.34 10.51
C GLU A 141 12.56 1.82 10.06
N GLN A 142 12.66 3.14 9.82
CA GLN A 142 13.96 3.75 9.56
C GLN A 142 14.84 3.58 10.80
N ILE A 143 16.00 2.93 10.62
CA ILE A 143 16.91 2.68 11.74
C ILE A 143 17.55 4.00 12.18
N GLU A 144 17.16 4.46 13.37
CA GLU A 144 17.81 5.56 14.06
C GLU A 144 18.94 5.03 14.94
N ALA A 145 20.17 5.01 14.41
CA ALA A 145 21.33 4.78 15.27
C ALA A 145 21.58 6.06 16.09
N ALA A 146 21.31 5.98 17.40
CA ALA A 146 21.54 7.09 18.32
C ALA A 146 22.99 7.61 18.19
N PRO A 147 23.21 8.94 18.31
CA PRO A 147 24.56 9.47 18.34
C PRO A 147 25.32 8.85 19.51
N TRP A 148 26.57 8.45 19.24
CA TRP A 148 27.43 7.90 20.28
C TRP A 148 27.60 8.93 21.39
N THR A 149 27.18 8.60 22.60
CA THR A 149 27.52 9.37 23.79
C THR A 149 28.87 8.87 24.29
N ASP A 150 29.76 9.78 24.71
CA ASP A 150 31.15 9.48 25.11
C ASP A 150 31.28 8.55 26.35
N GLU A 151 30.18 8.01 26.88
CA GLU A 151 30.10 7.16 28.07
C GLU A 151 30.48 5.68 27.82
N GLY A 152 31.47 5.43 26.96
CA GLY A 152 32.27 4.19 26.96
C GLY A 152 31.59 2.84 26.70
N ALA A 153 30.26 2.77 26.54
CA ALA A 153 29.51 1.50 26.50
C ALA A 153 29.19 0.97 25.09
N GLY A 154 29.70 1.61 24.04
CA GLY A 154 29.29 1.34 22.65
C GLY A 154 27.88 1.85 22.35
N CYS A 155 27.48 1.87 21.08
CA CYS A 155 26.13 2.23 20.67
C CYS A 155 25.31 0.94 20.48
N ARG A 156 24.17 0.81 21.16
CA ARG A 156 23.19 -0.24 20.87
C ARG A 156 22.24 0.25 19.80
N THR A 157 21.93 -0.60 18.83
CA THR A 157 20.88 -0.34 17.84
C THR A 157 20.05 -1.59 17.65
N SER A 158 18.73 -1.42 17.58
CA SER A 158 17.82 -2.50 17.21
C SER A 158 17.51 -2.39 15.72
N ILE A 159 17.53 -3.53 15.02
CA ILE A 159 17.16 -3.62 13.62
C ILE A 159 16.10 -4.71 13.49
N ALA A 160 14.94 -4.34 12.98
CA ALA A 160 13.86 -5.25 12.64
C ALA A 160 13.72 -5.34 11.12
N ILE A 161 13.75 -6.57 10.60
CA ILE A 161 13.58 -6.87 9.18
C ILE A 161 12.33 -7.70 9.02
N VAL A 162 11.41 -7.20 8.21
CA VAL A 162 10.15 -7.86 7.85
C VAL A 162 10.31 -8.46 6.47
N GLU A 163 9.95 -9.73 6.34
CA GLU A 163 9.95 -10.45 5.07
C GLU A 163 9.16 -9.69 4.00
N ASP A 164 9.80 -9.47 2.86
CA ASP A 164 9.23 -8.76 1.71
C ASP A 164 9.82 -9.27 0.40
N ALA A 165 10.13 -10.56 0.39
CA ALA A 165 10.67 -11.23 -0.78
C ALA A 165 9.56 -11.80 -1.65
N ALA A 166 9.89 -12.10 -2.91
CA ALA A 166 9.01 -12.95 -3.72
C ALA A 166 8.82 -14.31 -3.03
N TRP A 167 7.69 -14.94 -3.34
CA TRP A 167 7.31 -16.25 -2.83
C TRP A 167 8.42 -17.32 -2.90
N ASP A 168 9.23 -17.27 -3.96
CA ASP A 168 10.34 -18.22 -4.19
C ASP A 168 11.54 -18.03 -3.26
N TYR A 169 11.53 -17.02 -2.40
CA TYR A 169 12.56 -16.75 -1.40
C TYR A 169 12.05 -16.86 0.03
N ARG A 170 10.81 -17.32 0.21
CA ARG A 170 10.18 -17.35 1.52
C ARG A 170 10.91 -18.28 2.48
N VAL A 171 10.91 -17.91 3.75
CA VAL A 171 11.39 -18.77 4.82
C VAL A 171 10.20 -19.45 5.50
N ALA A 172 10.20 -20.78 5.56
CA ALA A 172 9.16 -21.55 6.23
C ALA A 172 9.75 -22.32 7.43
N PRO A 173 8.95 -22.63 8.46
CA PRO A 173 9.33 -23.66 9.42
C PRO A 173 9.59 -25.00 8.71
N VAL A 174 10.54 -25.80 9.19
CA VAL A 174 10.73 -27.17 8.68
C VAL A 174 9.44 -27.96 8.87
N ASP A 175 8.95 -28.57 7.78
CA ASP A 175 7.77 -29.41 7.78
C ASP A 175 7.88 -30.46 8.89
N THR A 176 7.03 -30.30 9.90
CA THR A 176 6.78 -31.33 10.89
C THR A 176 5.28 -31.58 10.92
N VAL A 177 4.90 -32.85 11.02
CA VAL A 177 3.49 -33.24 11.05
C VAL A 177 2.87 -32.61 12.30
N ALA A 178 2.01 -31.61 12.09
CA ALA A 178 1.33 -30.96 13.19
C ALA A 178 0.29 -31.90 13.79
N PRO A 179 0.29 -32.10 15.12
CA PRO A 179 -0.77 -32.84 15.77
C PRO A 179 -2.07 -32.01 15.75
N GLY A 180 -3.22 -32.62 15.50
CA GLY A 180 -4.53 -31.96 15.66
C GLY A 180 -4.89 -31.62 17.11
N THR A 181 -3.98 -31.90 18.05
CA THR A 181 -4.11 -31.66 19.49
C THR A 181 -2.83 -30.99 19.98
N TRP A 182 -2.91 -30.19 21.04
CA TRP A 182 -1.72 -29.54 21.61
C TRP A 182 -0.60 -30.57 21.90
N PRO A 183 0.64 -30.33 21.44
CA PRO A 183 1.69 -31.33 21.60
C PRO A 183 2.04 -31.58 23.08
N ALA A 184 1.94 -32.84 23.53
CA ALA A 184 2.18 -33.22 24.93
C ALA A 184 3.60 -32.90 25.43
N GLY A 185 4.57 -32.78 24.53
CA GLY A 185 5.95 -32.39 24.86
C GLY A 185 6.10 -30.90 25.20
N LEU A 186 5.14 -30.05 24.85
CA LEU A 186 5.17 -28.62 25.12
C LEU A 186 4.41 -28.31 26.42
N VAL A 187 5.16 -28.27 27.52
CA VAL A 187 4.63 -27.97 28.86
C VAL A 187 4.92 -26.51 29.21
N PRO A 188 3.93 -25.74 29.67
CA PRO A 188 4.14 -24.34 30.04
C PRO A 188 5.07 -24.25 31.26
N THR A 189 5.95 -23.25 31.25
CA THR A 189 6.82 -22.92 32.39
C THR A 189 6.07 -22.09 33.43
N TYR A 190 5.20 -21.20 32.96
CA TYR A 190 4.30 -20.41 33.80
C TYR A 190 2.94 -20.35 33.12
N THR A 191 1.88 -20.38 33.92
CA THR A 191 0.50 -20.23 33.45
C THR A 191 -0.12 -19.03 34.14
N GLY A 192 -0.75 -18.16 33.36
CA GLY A 192 -1.52 -17.02 33.82
C GLY A 192 -2.97 -17.17 33.36
N ASN A 193 -3.91 -16.72 34.18
CA ASN A 193 -5.28 -16.55 33.71
C ASN A 193 -5.33 -15.24 32.90
N ILE A 194 -5.86 -15.28 31.67
CA ILE A 194 -6.34 -14.07 31.02
C ILE A 194 -7.72 -13.86 31.60
N ASP A 195 -7.79 -13.24 32.77
CA ASP A 195 -9.07 -12.91 33.38
C ASP A 195 -9.67 -11.72 32.63
N ARG A 196 -10.19 -12.02 31.45
CA ARG A 196 -11.21 -11.28 30.74
C ARG A 196 -12.23 -12.31 30.31
N GLY A 197 -13.05 -12.73 31.28
CA GLY A 197 -14.42 -13.02 30.90
C GLY A 197 -14.96 -11.74 30.27
N ASP A 198 -14.84 -11.59 28.95
CA ASP A 198 -15.63 -10.64 28.18
C ASP A 198 -17.08 -11.12 28.28
N SER A 199 -17.68 -10.97 29.46
CA SER A 199 -19.11 -10.78 29.55
C SER A 199 -19.34 -9.47 28.80
N GLY A 200 -19.63 -9.58 27.50
CA GLY A 200 -19.73 -8.48 26.54
C GLY A 200 -20.77 -7.42 26.91
N ARG A 201 -20.51 -6.68 27.99
CA ARG A 201 -21.28 -5.54 28.47
C ARG A 201 -20.28 -4.48 28.89
N GLU A 202 -19.74 -3.77 27.91
CA GLU A 202 -19.04 -2.52 28.18
C GLU A 202 -20.09 -1.40 28.26
N TYR A 203 -20.25 -0.81 29.44
CA TYR A 203 -21.16 0.32 29.61
C TYR A 203 -20.46 1.61 29.19
N VAL A 204 -20.64 2.02 27.94
CA VAL A 204 -20.14 3.33 27.48
C VAL A 204 -21.15 4.42 27.87
N ALA A 205 -20.68 5.46 28.54
CA ALA A 205 -21.51 6.62 28.87
C ALA A 205 -21.67 7.50 27.63
N LEU A 206 -22.89 7.57 27.08
CA LEU A 206 -23.24 8.58 26.08
C LEU A 206 -23.57 9.90 26.78
N GLY A 207 -22.71 10.91 26.59
CA GLY A 207 -22.91 12.27 27.09
C GLY A 207 -22.77 12.44 28.61
N ALA A 208 -23.20 13.59 29.12
CA ALA A 208 -23.07 14.01 30.53
C ALA A 208 -24.09 13.34 31.47
N GLY A 209 -24.23 12.01 31.41
CA GLY A 209 -24.70 11.20 32.54
C GLY A 209 -26.19 10.87 32.64
N ARG A 210 -26.97 10.78 31.56
CA ARG A 210 -28.37 10.31 31.62
C ARG A 210 -28.78 9.46 30.42
N GLU A 211 -28.19 8.27 30.32
CA GLU A 211 -28.78 6.98 29.88
C GLU A 211 -27.63 6.00 29.59
N ARG A 212 -27.75 4.74 30.03
CA ARG A 212 -26.81 3.67 29.70
C ARG A 212 -27.36 2.93 28.49
N GLY A 213 -26.87 3.24 27.29
CA GLY A 213 -27.09 2.38 26.13
C GLY A 213 -26.41 1.04 26.38
N VAL A 214 -27.14 -0.07 26.17
CA VAL A 214 -26.55 -1.40 26.07
C VAL A 214 -26.43 -1.67 24.57
N GLU A 215 -25.32 -1.24 23.98
CA GLU A 215 -24.91 -1.81 22.69
C GLU A 215 -24.12 -3.09 22.97
N HIS A 216 -24.34 -4.10 22.12
CA HIS A 216 -23.88 -5.50 22.17
C HIS A 216 -24.82 -6.51 22.86
N GLN A 217 -25.15 -7.58 22.09
CA GLN A 217 -25.91 -8.75 22.54
C GLN A 217 -25.09 -9.60 23.52
N GLU A 218 -25.76 -10.49 24.26
CA GLU A 218 -25.14 -11.50 25.12
C GLU A 218 -24.20 -12.40 24.30
N MET A 219 -22.90 -12.10 24.32
CA MET A 219 -21.90 -13.01 23.79
C MET A 219 -21.82 -14.25 24.69
N ALA A 220 -21.74 -15.44 24.08
CA ALA A 220 -21.50 -16.66 24.82
C ALA A 220 -20.19 -16.52 25.62
N PHE A 221 -20.28 -16.80 26.91
CA PHE A 221 -19.13 -16.77 27.79
C PHE A 221 -18.05 -17.74 27.30
N ARG A 222 -16.85 -17.22 27.05
CA ARG A 222 -15.68 -18.01 26.64
C ARG A 222 -14.53 -17.77 27.62
N TRP A 223 -13.75 -18.81 27.88
CA TRP A 223 -12.54 -18.69 28.68
C TRP A 223 -11.31 -18.39 27.83
N GLY A 224 -10.43 -17.56 28.36
CA GLY A 224 -9.08 -17.36 27.84
C GLY A 224 -8.05 -17.96 28.79
N GLN A 225 -6.93 -18.49 28.27
CA GLN A 225 -5.75 -18.78 29.09
C GLN A 225 -4.49 -18.27 28.43
N GLU A 226 -3.50 -17.88 29.24
CA GLU A 226 -2.17 -17.49 28.80
C GLU A 226 -1.13 -18.41 29.41
N ALA A 227 -0.14 -18.77 28.62
CA ALA A 227 0.96 -19.60 29.06
C ALA A 227 2.28 -19.11 28.47
N ALA A 228 3.31 -19.10 29.30
CA ALA A 228 4.69 -18.87 28.87
C ALA A 228 5.41 -20.21 28.75
N PHE A 229 6.12 -20.40 27.64
CA PHE A 229 6.89 -21.60 27.35
C PHE A 229 8.37 -21.25 27.28
N LYS A 230 9.22 -22.11 27.87
CA LYS A 230 10.66 -22.13 27.64
C LYS A 230 10.98 -23.38 26.82
N LEU A 231 11.19 -23.19 25.54
CA LEU A 231 11.57 -24.21 24.58
C LEU A 231 13.07 -24.46 24.72
N LYS A 232 13.44 -25.69 25.07
CA LYS A 232 14.81 -26.09 25.44
C LYS A 232 15.60 -26.68 24.29
N SER A 233 14.94 -27.00 23.18
CA SER A 233 15.56 -27.62 22.01
C SER A 233 14.94 -27.12 20.70
N ARG A 234 15.72 -27.24 19.62
CA ARG A 234 15.25 -26.98 18.24
C ARG A 234 14.07 -27.86 17.84
N ALA A 235 13.96 -29.07 18.40
CA ALA A 235 12.82 -29.96 18.18
C ALA A 235 11.53 -29.42 18.79
N GLU A 236 11.58 -28.88 20.01
CA GLU A 236 10.43 -28.22 20.65
C GLU A 236 10.01 -26.96 19.89
N ILE A 237 10.97 -26.18 19.38
CA ILE A 237 10.71 -25.00 18.55
C ILE A 237 10.00 -25.40 17.25
N ARG A 238 10.52 -26.39 16.52
CA ARG A 238 9.88 -26.93 15.30
C ARG A 238 8.44 -27.39 15.57
N LEU A 239 8.25 -28.15 16.65
CA LEU A 239 6.94 -28.68 17.04
C LEU A 239 5.94 -27.56 17.34
N LEU A 240 6.36 -26.50 18.04
CA LEU A 240 5.50 -25.35 18.29
C LEU A 240 5.15 -24.63 16.98
N LEU A 241 6.15 -24.32 16.15
CA LEU A 241 5.96 -23.58 14.91
C LEU A 241 5.07 -24.33 13.93
N ALA A 242 5.23 -25.65 13.81
CA ALA A 242 4.34 -26.45 12.97
C ALA A 242 2.92 -26.54 13.51
N THR A 243 2.74 -26.59 14.84
CA THR A 243 1.41 -26.50 15.45
C THR A 243 0.76 -25.15 15.11
N PHE A 244 1.51 -24.04 15.29
CA PHE A 244 1.02 -22.71 14.94
C PHE A 244 0.70 -22.57 13.45
N ALA A 245 1.57 -23.12 12.58
CA ALA A 245 1.40 -23.07 11.14
C ALA A 245 0.19 -23.88 10.66
N ALA A 246 0.01 -25.11 11.13
CA ALA A 246 -1.10 -25.96 10.72
C ALA A 246 -2.47 -25.42 11.17
N HIS A 247 -2.48 -24.67 12.27
CA HIS A 247 -3.66 -24.00 12.79
C HIS A 247 -3.84 -22.57 12.27
N LEU A 248 -2.89 -22.06 11.47
CA LEU A 248 -2.95 -20.78 10.79
C LEU A 248 -3.28 -19.63 11.76
N GLY A 249 -2.55 -19.60 12.88
CA GLY A 249 -2.76 -18.60 13.93
C GLY A 249 -4.11 -18.73 14.60
N ARG A 250 -4.92 -17.67 14.59
CA ARG A 250 -6.25 -17.71 15.20
C ARG A 250 -7.29 -18.39 14.32
N TRP A 251 -6.96 -18.82 13.10
CA TRP A 251 -7.96 -19.25 12.14
C TRP A 251 -8.56 -20.62 12.47
N ARG A 252 -7.73 -21.66 12.61
CA ARG A 252 -8.22 -23.03 12.86
C ARG A 252 -8.10 -23.39 14.34
N ALA A 253 -9.17 -23.97 14.87
CA ALA A 253 -9.16 -24.46 16.25
C ALA A 253 -8.29 -25.71 16.43
N LEU A 254 -7.76 -25.88 17.63
CA LEU A 254 -7.07 -27.09 18.09
C LEU A 254 -7.65 -27.57 19.42
N THR A 255 -7.48 -28.85 19.72
CA THR A 255 -7.86 -29.38 21.04
C THR A 255 -6.69 -29.28 21.99
N MET A 256 -6.86 -28.63 23.14
CA MET A 256 -5.81 -28.50 24.15
C MET A 256 -6.34 -28.80 25.56
N PRO A 257 -5.49 -29.29 26.47
CA PRO A 257 -5.83 -29.33 27.89
C PRO A 257 -5.87 -27.91 28.49
N TRP A 258 -6.76 -27.69 29.45
CA TRP A 258 -6.68 -26.50 30.29
C TRP A 258 -5.52 -26.64 31.27
N TRP A 259 -4.57 -25.70 31.25
CA TRP A 259 -3.53 -25.66 32.28
C TRP A 259 -3.99 -24.93 33.53
N PHE A 260 -4.89 -23.95 33.35
CA PHE A 260 -5.60 -23.31 34.43
C PHE A 260 -7.08 -23.68 34.34
N ARG A 261 -7.59 -24.33 35.38
CA ARG A 261 -8.96 -24.84 35.42
C ARG A 261 -9.72 -24.26 36.62
N PRO A 262 -10.82 -23.55 36.40
CA PRO A 262 -11.71 -23.14 37.48
C PRO A 262 -12.76 -24.24 37.78
N GLY A 263 -12.37 -25.42 38.28
CA GLY A 263 -13.35 -26.43 38.72
C GLY A 263 -12.98 -27.91 38.57
N ALA A 264 -13.97 -28.78 38.76
CA ALA A 264 -13.89 -30.23 38.56
C ALA A 264 -14.14 -30.62 37.10
N ASP A 265 -13.96 -31.90 36.72
CA ASP A 265 -14.24 -32.37 35.35
C ASP A 265 -15.71 -32.57 35.10
N THR A 266 -16.34 -31.54 34.55
CA THR A 266 -17.74 -31.55 34.14
C THR A 266 -17.84 -31.26 32.64
N PRO A 267 -18.95 -31.65 31.98
CA PRO A 267 -19.20 -31.31 30.58
C PRO A 267 -19.12 -29.81 30.28
N GLU A 268 -19.43 -28.95 31.26
CA GLU A 268 -19.34 -27.49 31.15
C GLU A 268 -17.91 -26.96 31.33
N THR A 269 -17.02 -27.75 31.95
CA THR A 269 -15.63 -27.38 32.27
C THR A 269 -14.65 -28.50 31.86
N PRO A 270 -14.68 -29.02 30.61
CA PRO A 270 -13.99 -30.26 30.25
C PRO A 270 -12.46 -30.14 30.41
N GLN A 271 -11.76 -31.23 30.74
CA GLN A 271 -10.30 -31.24 30.92
C GLN A 271 -9.52 -30.77 29.68
N ALA A 272 -10.06 -31.02 28.50
CA ALA A 272 -9.58 -30.48 27.24
C ALA A 272 -10.75 -29.85 26.48
N THR A 273 -10.48 -28.76 25.78
CA THR A 273 -11.48 -28.05 24.97
C THR A 273 -10.90 -27.69 23.62
N ARG A 274 -11.76 -27.41 22.65
CA ARG A 274 -11.36 -26.69 21.43
C ARG A 274 -11.05 -25.24 21.79
N VAL A 275 -9.86 -24.81 21.37
CA VAL A 275 -9.41 -23.43 21.48
C VAL A 275 -8.93 -22.93 20.13
N ARG A 276 -8.73 -21.62 20.02
CA ARG A 276 -7.91 -20.99 18.99
C ARG A 276 -6.77 -20.25 19.65
N PHE A 277 -5.69 -19.98 18.91
CA PHE A 277 -4.74 -18.98 19.35
C PHE A 277 -5.45 -17.64 19.53
N ALA A 278 -4.96 -16.82 20.45
CA ALA A 278 -5.46 -15.49 20.71
C ALA A 278 -4.69 -14.41 19.96
N SER A 279 -3.69 -14.76 19.14
CA SER A 279 -2.94 -13.86 18.25
C SER A 279 -2.68 -14.55 16.91
N ASP A 280 -2.74 -13.80 15.81
CA ASP A 280 -2.31 -14.25 14.47
C ASP A 280 -0.79 -14.15 14.31
N SER A 281 -0.12 -13.65 15.35
CA SER A 281 1.33 -13.61 15.46
C SER A 281 1.82 -14.24 16.75
N ILE A 282 2.97 -14.92 16.67
CA ILE A 282 3.73 -15.38 17.83
C ILE A 282 5.15 -14.84 17.74
N GLU A 283 5.71 -14.46 18.89
CA GLU A 283 7.08 -13.97 18.98
C GLU A 283 7.91 -14.94 19.82
N LEU A 284 8.97 -15.48 19.22
CA LEU A 284 9.97 -16.28 19.90
C LEU A 284 11.15 -15.39 20.26
N SER A 285 11.39 -15.21 21.56
CA SER A 285 12.59 -14.55 22.10
C SER A 285 13.68 -15.59 22.36
N PHE A 286 14.83 -15.48 21.70
CA PHE A 286 15.91 -16.45 21.78
C PHE A 286 16.97 -16.02 22.79
N SER A 287 17.35 -16.94 23.68
CA SER A 287 18.50 -16.78 24.59
C SER A 287 19.74 -17.54 24.10
N GLY A 288 19.64 -18.17 22.92
CA GLY A 288 20.69 -18.90 22.23
C GLY A 288 20.13 -19.62 21.01
N GLY A 289 20.99 -20.23 20.18
CA GLY A 289 20.56 -20.85 18.92
C GLY A 289 19.61 -22.07 19.06
N ALA A 290 19.46 -22.64 20.26
CA ALA A 290 18.62 -23.83 20.49
C ALA A 290 17.51 -23.63 21.52
N CYS A 291 17.40 -22.46 22.16
CA CYS A 291 16.45 -22.19 23.22
C CYS A 291 15.67 -20.90 22.93
N ALA A 292 14.37 -20.94 23.15
CA ALA A 292 13.49 -19.79 22.95
C ALA A 292 12.43 -19.71 24.05
N ALA A 293 11.98 -18.49 24.34
CA ALA A 293 10.84 -18.21 25.17
C ALA A 293 9.70 -17.65 24.31
N VAL A 294 8.46 -18.01 24.65
CA VAL A 294 7.27 -17.50 23.97
C VAL A 294 6.12 -17.39 24.96
N LYS A 295 5.29 -16.37 24.77
CA LYS A 295 4.04 -16.18 25.50
C LYS A 295 2.89 -16.39 24.53
N LEU A 296 2.02 -17.37 24.82
CA LEU A 296 0.89 -17.73 23.99
C LEU A 296 -0.39 -17.54 24.77
N ALA A 297 -1.39 -17.02 24.09
CA ALA A 297 -2.73 -16.86 24.61
C ALA A 297 -3.70 -17.69 23.76
N PHE A 298 -4.75 -18.22 24.38
CA PHE A 298 -5.74 -19.09 23.74
C PHE A 298 -7.15 -18.68 24.17
N TRP A 299 -8.11 -18.78 23.24
CA TRP A 299 -9.53 -18.56 23.50
C TRP A 299 -10.34 -19.82 23.26
N GLN A 300 -11.23 -20.15 24.19
CA GLN A 300 -12.19 -21.23 24.03
C GLN A 300 -13.19 -20.91 22.92
N VAL A 301 -13.48 -21.91 22.09
CA VAL A 301 -14.53 -21.84 21.06
C VAL A 301 -15.52 -22.99 21.27
N PRO A 302 -16.40 -22.88 22.29
CA PRO A 302 -17.27 -24.00 22.68
C PRO A 302 -18.29 -24.36 21.60
N TRP A 303 -18.72 -23.41 20.77
CA TRP A 303 -19.66 -23.65 19.67
C TRP A 303 -19.04 -24.40 18.49
N GLU A 304 -17.71 -24.45 18.37
CA GLU A 304 -17.02 -25.26 17.35
C GLU A 304 -16.87 -26.72 17.79
N ALA A 305 -17.24 -27.09 19.02
CA ALA A 305 -17.09 -28.46 19.52
C ALA A 305 -17.94 -29.48 18.74
N GLU A 306 -19.09 -29.06 18.21
CA GLU A 306 -19.92 -29.86 17.30
C GLU A 306 -20.03 -29.10 15.97
N PRO A 307 -19.51 -29.64 14.84
CA PRO A 307 -19.82 -29.07 13.54
C PRO A 307 -21.34 -29.14 13.39
N ILE A 308 -22.01 -28.00 13.24
CA ILE A 308 -23.41 -28.00 12.84
C ILE A 308 -23.45 -28.71 11.49
N GLU A 309 -24.22 -29.79 11.40
CA GLU A 309 -24.50 -30.49 10.15
C GLU A 309 -24.96 -29.43 9.13
N ASP A 310 -24.22 -29.26 8.02
CA ASP A 310 -24.41 -28.27 6.95
C ASP A 310 -23.71 -26.89 7.05
N GLU A 311 -22.85 -26.61 8.04
CA GLU A 311 -22.04 -25.37 8.05
C GLU A 311 -20.66 -25.64 7.41
N GLU A 312 -20.44 -25.23 6.14
CA GLU A 312 -19.13 -25.30 5.48
C GLU A 312 -18.12 -24.43 6.25
N PRO A 313 -17.13 -25.01 6.96
CA PRO A 313 -16.36 -24.28 7.97
C PRO A 313 -15.10 -23.59 7.42
N GLU A 314 -14.81 -23.72 6.13
CA GLU A 314 -13.58 -23.21 5.51
C GLU A 314 -13.92 -22.14 4.48
N GLN A 315 -14.01 -20.88 4.93
CA GLN A 315 -14.02 -19.76 4.00
C GLN A 315 -12.65 -19.69 3.32
N ALA A 316 -12.64 -19.99 2.03
CA ALA A 316 -11.47 -19.90 1.19
C ALA A 316 -10.84 -18.50 1.27
N GLY A 317 -9.52 -18.41 1.10
CA GLY A 317 -8.79 -17.15 1.19
C GLY A 317 -9.40 -16.06 0.31
N THR A 318 -9.35 -14.81 0.75
CA THR A 318 -9.84 -13.66 -0.03
C THR A 318 -8.65 -12.85 -0.54
N ALA A 319 -8.66 -12.52 -1.82
CA ALA A 319 -7.73 -11.59 -2.45
C ALA A 319 -8.48 -10.32 -2.87
N TRP A 320 -7.85 -9.16 -2.66
CA TRP A 320 -8.30 -7.87 -3.15
C TRP A 320 -7.50 -7.49 -4.40
N LEU A 321 -8.22 -7.02 -5.41
CA LEU A 321 -7.65 -6.57 -6.68
C LEU A 321 -7.93 -5.08 -6.84
N TYR A 322 -6.89 -4.32 -7.14
CA TYR A 322 -6.93 -2.88 -7.30
C TYR A 322 -6.61 -2.54 -8.74
N ARG A 323 -7.58 -1.98 -9.45
CA ARG A 323 -7.42 -1.50 -10.82
C ARG A 323 -7.47 0.02 -10.83
N HIS A 324 -6.32 0.63 -11.10
CA HIS A 324 -6.25 2.06 -11.33
C HIS A 324 -6.43 2.33 -12.81
N LYS A 325 -7.27 3.29 -13.16
CA LYS A 325 -7.54 3.69 -14.54
C LYS A 325 -7.29 5.18 -14.69
N LEU A 326 -6.51 5.55 -15.70
CA LEU A 326 -6.33 6.93 -16.14
C LEU A 326 -6.80 7.03 -17.59
N ASP A 327 -7.85 7.81 -17.84
CA ASP A 327 -8.43 7.95 -19.18
C ASP A 327 -7.70 9.07 -19.94
N VAL A 328 -6.86 8.68 -20.90
CA VAL A 328 -6.01 9.60 -21.68
C VAL A 328 -6.18 9.37 -23.19
N PRO A 329 -5.87 10.37 -24.02
CA PRO A 329 -5.85 10.19 -25.47
C PRO A 329 -5.00 9.00 -25.92
N GLY A 330 -5.55 8.19 -26.81
CA GLY A 330 -4.95 6.93 -27.26
C GLY A 330 -5.45 5.68 -26.53
N GLY A 331 -6.20 5.84 -25.43
CA GLY A 331 -6.86 4.76 -24.70
C GLY A 331 -6.55 4.80 -23.20
N PRO A 332 -7.38 4.16 -22.37
CA PRO A 332 -7.19 4.16 -20.93
C PRO A 332 -5.93 3.39 -20.54
N LEU A 333 -5.17 3.97 -19.60
CA LEU A 333 -4.07 3.30 -18.95
C LEU A 333 -4.56 2.56 -17.71
N PHE A 334 -4.04 1.35 -17.53
CA PHE A 334 -4.40 0.50 -16.40
C PHE A 334 -3.16 0.11 -15.60
N TRP A 335 -3.23 0.29 -14.28
CA TRP A 335 -2.32 -0.33 -13.32
C TRP A 335 -3.10 -1.31 -12.47
N ARG A 336 -2.57 -2.53 -12.34
CA ARG A 336 -3.27 -3.65 -11.73
C ARG A 336 -2.44 -4.26 -10.62
N TYR A 337 -2.97 -4.16 -9.42
CA TYR A 337 -2.30 -4.60 -8.21
C TYR A 337 -3.18 -5.56 -7.41
N THR A 338 -2.57 -6.48 -6.68
CA THR A 338 -3.28 -7.30 -5.70
C THR A 338 -2.54 -7.27 -4.38
N ASP A 339 -3.28 -7.34 -3.28
CA ASP A 339 -2.69 -7.56 -1.95
C ASP A 339 -2.24 -9.02 -1.73
N TYR A 340 -2.63 -9.91 -2.65
CA TYR A 340 -2.28 -11.31 -2.62
C TYR A 340 -0.80 -11.53 -2.93
N ALA A 341 -0.17 -12.52 -2.30
CA ALA A 341 1.29 -12.66 -2.35
C ALA A 341 1.83 -13.14 -3.72
N ARG A 342 0.99 -13.73 -4.55
CA ARG A 342 1.33 -14.16 -5.92
C ARG A 342 0.53 -13.39 -6.96
N PRO A 343 1.07 -13.19 -8.17
CA PRO A 343 0.30 -12.62 -9.26
C PRO A 343 -0.96 -13.46 -9.53
N ILE A 344 -2.06 -12.76 -9.84
CA ILE A 344 -3.33 -13.39 -10.20
C ILE A 344 -3.61 -13.01 -11.65
N THR A 345 -3.76 -14.02 -12.52
CA THR A 345 -4.14 -13.84 -13.92
C THR A 345 -5.62 -14.13 -14.09
N LEU A 346 -6.34 -13.19 -14.70
CA LEU A 346 -7.78 -13.24 -14.95
C LEU A 346 -8.06 -12.89 -16.41
N VAL A 347 -9.20 -13.34 -16.93
CA VAL A 347 -9.67 -12.91 -18.25
C VAL A 347 -10.56 -11.68 -18.07
N GLU A 348 -10.11 -10.51 -18.53
CA GLU A 348 -10.89 -9.28 -18.57
C GLU A 348 -11.18 -8.92 -20.03
N GLU A 349 -12.45 -8.73 -20.39
CA GLU A 349 -12.86 -8.33 -21.75
C GLU A 349 -12.34 -9.25 -22.88
N GLY A 350 -11.97 -10.49 -22.56
CA GLY A 350 -11.44 -11.48 -23.50
C GLY A 350 -9.92 -11.58 -23.54
N ASP A 351 -9.20 -10.71 -22.81
CA ASP A 351 -7.74 -10.71 -22.72
C ASP A 351 -7.26 -11.25 -21.36
N ASP A 352 -6.14 -11.99 -21.38
CA ASP A 352 -5.45 -12.41 -20.16
C ASP A 352 -4.75 -11.23 -19.52
N VAL A 353 -5.19 -10.89 -18.31
CA VAL A 353 -4.75 -9.74 -17.54
C VAL A 353 -4.14 -10.22 -16.23
N THR A 354 -2.96 -9.70 -15.88
CA THR A 354 -2.27 -10.06 -14.64
C THR A 354 -2.28 -8.91 -13.64
N TYR A 355 -2.74 -9.21 -12.42
CA TYR A 355 -2.62 -8.35 -11.25
C TYR A 355 -1.33 -8.70 -10.51
N PHE A 356 -0.48 -7.70 -10.27
CA PHE A 356 0.81 -7.90 -9.62
C PHE A 356 0.74 -7.65 -8.11
N PRO A 357 1.44 -8.45 -7.28
CA PRO A 357 1.48 -8.21 -5.84
C PRO A 357 2.03 -6.82 -5.52
N ALA A 358 1.29 -6.06 -4.71
CA ALA A 358 1.73 -4.79 -4.16
C ALA A 358 1.22 -4.65 -2.73
N LYS A 359 1.96 -3.91 -1.90
CA LYS A 359 1.53 -3.56 -0.54
C LYS A 359 0.51 -2.44 -0.61
N ILE A 360 -0.73 -2.79 -0.93
CA ILE A 360 -1.87 -1.88 -0.94
C ILE A 360 -2.91 -2.43 0.04
N GLU A 361 -3.33 -1.57 0.96
CA GLU A 361 -4.34 -1.83 1.97
C GLU A 361 -5.44 -0.75 1.82
N HIS A 362 -6.66 -1.09 2.19
CA HIS A 362 -7.76 -0.14 2.26
C HIS A 362 -8.44 -0.22 3.63
N ASP A 363 -8.98 0.91 4.08
CA ASP A 363 -9.89 0.91 5.24
C ASP A 363 -11.20 0.16 4.89
N LYS A 364 -12.09 -0.01 5.87
CA LYS A 364 -13.37 -0.68 5.65
C LYS A 364 -14.16 0.03 4.54
N LEU A 365 -14.51 -0.71 3.50
CA LEU A 365 -15.34 -0.21 2.40
C LEU A 365 -16.80 -0.16 2.86
N THR A 366 -17.24 1.00 3.30
CA THR A 366 -18.64 1.27 3.69
C THR A 366 -19.41 1.84 2.51
N HIS A 367 -20.58 1.28 2.24
CA HIS A 367 -21.55 1.87 1.32
C HIS A 367 -22.76 2.30 2.13
N GLY A 368 -23.07 3.58 2.09
CA GLY A 368 -24.32 4.10 2.60
C GLY A 368 -25.44 3.95 1.58
N TYR A 369 -26.67 4.12 2.04
CA TYR A 369 -27.81 4.41 1.15
C TYR A 369 -27.95 5.91 0.90
N MET A 370 -27.22 6.73 1.66
CA MET A 370 -27.15 8.17 1.46
C MET A 370 -26.20 8.49 0.32
N LEU A 371 -26.36 9.67 -0.28
CA LEU A 371 -25.38 10.18 -1.23
C LEU A 371 -24.02 10.45 -0.58
N ASP A 372 -24.00 10.59 0.75
CA ASP A 372 -22.82 10.90 1.55
C ASP A 372 -22.04 9.60 1.81
N ASP A 373 -21.47 9.01 0.76
CA ASP A 373 -20.56 7.88 0.93
C ASP A 373 -19.24 8.36 1.53
N ASP A 374 -18.83 7.71 2.62
CA ASP A 374 -17.60 8.05 3.32
C ASP A 374 -16.38 7.81 2.41
N PRO A 375 -15.45 8.78 2.32
CA PRO A 375 -14.23 8.60 1.55
C PRO A 375 -13.42 7.43 2.13
N SER A 376 -13.00 6.51 1.26
CA SER A 376 -12.11 5.43 1.68
C SER A 376 -10.67 5.91 1.71
N LYS A 377 -9.91 5.42 2.69
CA LYS A 377 -8.46 5.65 2.76
C LYS A 377 -7.75 4.40 2.30
N LEU A 378 -6.85 4.61 1.36
CA LEU A 378 -5.96 3.58 0.84
C LEU A 378 -4.56 3.86 1.37
N LYS A 379 -3.86 2.82 1.78
CA LYS A 379 -2.44 2.87 2.12
C LYS A 379 -1.67 2.03 1.12
N GLY A 380 -0.61 2.61 0.59
CA GLY A 380 0.25 2.00 -0.40
C GLY A 380 1.72 2.27 -0.05
N PHE A 381 2.62 1.67 -0.82
CA PHE A 381 4.05 1.96 -0.72
C PHE A 381 4.55 2.62 -1.99
N VAL A 382 5.55 3.50 -1.84
CA VAL A 382 6.25 4.07 -2.99
C VAL A 382 6.94 2.95 -3.77
N ALA A 383 6.58 2.82 -5.04
CA ALA A 383 7.21 1.92 -5.99
C ALA A 383 7.36 2.64 -7.33
N ASP A 384 8.42 2.32 -8.08
CA ASP A 384 8.64 2.89 -9.40
C ASP A 384 7.45 2.56 -10.33
N GLY A 385 6.92 3.59 -10.99
CA GLY A 385 5.75 3.45 -11.87
C GLY A 385 4.40 3.34 -11.16
N HIS A 386 4.34 3.50 -9.82
CA HIS A 386 3.06 3.53 -9.10
C HIS A 386 2.24 4.77 -9.50
N PRO A 387 0.96 4.63 -9.89
CA PRO A 387 0.17 5.74 -10.45
C PRO A 387 -0.03 6.90 -9.47
N TRP A 388 -0.06 6.62 -8.17
CA TRP A 388 -0.16 7.66 -7.14
C TRP A 388 1.02 8.63 -7.13
N MET A 389 2.19 8.24 -7.64
CA MET A 389 3.33 9.16 -7.78
C MET A 389 3.03 10.27 -8.79
N LEU A 390 2.16 10.02 -9.78
CA LEU A 390 1.70 11.04 -10.70
C LEU A 390 0.84 12.09 -10.00
N VAL A 391 0.07 11.71 -8.96
CA VAL A 391 -0.71 12.64 -8.13
C VAL A 391 0.23 13.50 -7.29
N VAL A 392 1.18 12.85 -6.58
CA VAL A 392 2.16 13.54 -5.72
C VAL A 392 3.02 14.53 -6.51
N ALA A 393 3.47 14.13 -7.70
CA ALA A 393 4.26 14.97 -8.60
C ALA A 393 3.42 16.04 -9.32
N ARG A 394 2.10 16.07 -9.14
CA ARG A 394 1.15 16.92 -9.88
C ARG A 394 1.31 16.79 -11.40
N MET A 395 1.52 15.56 -11.85
CA MET A 395 1.69 15.18 -13.26
C MET A 395 0.45 14.51 -13.85
N LEU A 396 -0.64 14.38 -13.07
CA LEU A 396 -1.91 13.87 -13.56
C LEU A 396 -2.46 14.76 -14.68
N GLN A 397 -2.83 14.14 -15.81
CA GLN A 397 -3.45 14.82 -16.95
C GLN A 397 -4.98 14.58 -17.03
N ALA A 398 -5.47 13.62 -16.25
CA ALA A 398 -6.88 13.24 -16.17
C ALA A 398 -7.17 12.68 -14.76
N PRO A 399 -8.44 12.60 -14.34
CA PRO A 399 -8.83 11.94 -13.09
C PRO A 399 -8.32 10.50 -13.00
N LEU A 400 -7.66 10.15 -11.89
CA LEU A 400 -7.21 8.78 -11.62
C LEU A 400 -8.33 8.03 -10.90
N GLN A 401 -8.95 7.09 -11.59
CA GLN A 401 -9.99 6.22 -11.03
C GLN A 401 -9.38 4.98 -10.36
N ILE A 402 -10.07 4.44 -9.36
CA ILE A 402 -9.75 3.17 -8.72
C ILE A 402 -11.00 2.30 -8.61
N ASP A 403 -10.86 1.06 -9.05
CA ASP A 403 -11.82 -0.01 -8.80
C ASP A 403 -11.18 -1.05 -7.87
N ILE A 404 -11.91 -1.46 -6.85
CA ILE A 404 -11.48 -2.49 -5.89
C ILE A 404 -12.42 -3.69 -6.05
N PHE A 405 -11.86 -4.83 -6.41
CA PHE A 405 -12.57 -6.09 -6.55
C PHE A 405 -12.19 -7.05 -5.44
N ARG A 406 -13.14 -7.93 -5.09
CA ARG A 406 -12.93 -9.06 -4.19
C ARG A 406 -12.96 -10.36 -4.98
N LEU A 407 -12.00 -11.24 -4.75
CA LEU A 407 -11.87 -12.55 -5.39
C LEU A 407 -11.50 -13.61 -4.37
N THR A 408 -11.89 -14.86 -4.61
CA THR A 408 -11.42 -16.03 -3.87
C THR A 408 -10.46 -16.83 -4.77
N PRO A 409 -9.13 -16.68 -4.65
CA PRO A 409 -8.17 -17.23 -5.60
C PRO A 409 -8.01 -18.76 -5.53
N GLU A 410 -8.58 -19.42 -4.53
CA GLU A 410 -8.54 -20.88 -4.38
C GLU A 410 -9.63 -21.59 -5.19
N VAL A 411 -10.67 -20.87 -5.60
CA VAL A 411 -11.76 -21.41 -6.42
C VAL A 411 -11.42 -21.18 -7.90
N GLU A 412 -11.18 -22.26 -8.63
CA GLU A 412 -10.90 -22.19 -10.06
C GLU A 412 -12.08 -21.57 -10.82
N GLY A 413 -11.80 -20.55 -11.64
CA GLY A 413 -12.83 -19.83 -12.40
C GLY A 413 -13.65 -18.83 -11.58
N ALA A 414 -13.23 -18.47 -10.36
CA ALA A 414 -13.90 -17.44 -9.58
C ALA A 414 -13.90 -16.08 -10.33
N THR A 415 -15.08 -15.47 -10.41
CA THR A 415 -15.25 -14.14 -11.03
C THR A 415 -15.00 -13.05 -9.99
N PRO A 416 -14.15 -12.04 -10.27
CA PRO A 416 -13.95 -10.91 -9.37
C PRO A 416 -15.24 -10.09 -9.21
N VAL A 417 -15.59 -9.77 -7.97
CA VAL A 417 -16.78 -8.97 -7.62
C VAL A 417 -16.34 -7.55 -7.32
N LEU A 418 -16.82 -6.56 -8.09
CA LEU A 418 -16.57 -5.14 -7.81
C LEU A 418 -17.19 -4.78 -6.46
N ARG A 419 -16.35 -4.30 -5.53
CA ARG A 419 -16.78 -3.84 -4.22
C ARG A 419 -16.79 -2.33 -4.10
N TYR A 420 -15.87 -1.63 -4.74
CA TYR A 420 -15.77 -0.17 -4.64
C TYR A 420 -15.26 0.41 -5.96
N SER A 421 -15.78 1.58 -6.34
CA SER A 421 -15.30 2.36 -7.48
C SER A 421 -15.34 3.84 -7.11
N GLY A 422 -14.25 4.55 -7.36
CA GLY A 422 -14.14 5.97 -7.06
C GLY A 422 -12.94 6.64 -7.71
N GLU A 423 -12.74 7.92 -7.39
CA GLU A 423 -11.63 8.74 -7.88
C GLU A 423 -10.62 9.01 -6.76
N ILE A 424 -9.33 8.96 -7.07
CA ILE A 424 -8.26 9.36 -6.15
C ILE A 424 -8.24 10.90 -6.05
N ALA A 425 -8.69 11.45 -4.93
CA ALA A 425 -8.78 12.90 -4.72
C ALA A 425 -7.45 13.51 -4.28
N ASP A 426 -6.77 12.86 -3.33
CA ASP A 426 -5.51 13.34 -2.76
C ASP A 426 -4.61 12.16 -2.40
N VAL A 427 -3.30 12.39 -2.51
CA VAL A 427 -2.27 11.43 -2.10
C VAL A 427 -1.24 12.16 -1.25
N THR A 428 -1.12 11.71 -0.01
CA THR A 428 -0.11 12.19 0.93
C THR A 428 1.01 11.18 1.09
N GLY A 429 2.25 11.62 0.90
CA GLY A 429 3.43 10.81 1.16
C GLY A 429 4.00 11.09 2.54
N LYS A 430 4.16 10.05 3.37
CA LYS A 430 4.93 10.13 4.62
C LYS A 430 6.03 9.07 4.58
N GLY A 431 7.27 9.51 4.36
CA GLY A 431 8.39 8.61 4.14
C GLY A 431 8.13 7.73 2.91
N ARG A 432 7.94 6.43 3.14
CA ARG A 432 7.74 5.41 2.09
C ARG A 432 6.31 4.92 1.98
N SER A 433 5.45 5.32 2.90
CA SER A 433 4.01 5.07 2.83
C SER A 433 3.35 6.20 2.06
N LEU A 434 2.46 5.81 1.14
CA LEU A 434 1.52 6.69 0.48
C LEU A 434 0.15 6.46 1.10
N SER A 435 -0.57 7.53 1.42
CA SER A 435 -1.96 7.45 1.83
C SER A 435 -2.80 8.20 0.81
N ALA A 436 -3.65 7.49 0.07
CA ALA A 436 -4.58 8.07 -0.87
C ALA A 436 -5.97 8.17 -0.24
N THR A 437 -6.67 9.26 -0.51
CA THR A 437 -8.08 9.44 -0.13
C THR A 437 -8.91 9.38 -1.40
N THR A 438 -10.01 8.62 -1.37
CA THR A 438 -10.90 8.46 -2.51
C THR A 438 -12.18 9.26 -2.34
N THR A 439 -12.72 9.76 -3.44
CA THR A 439 -14.08 10.31 -3.51
C THR A 439 -14.95 9.40 -4.36
N VAL A 440 -16.15 9.11 -3.86
CA VAL A 440 -17.22 8.42 -4.61
C VAL A 440 -18.06 9.48 -5.32
N LEU A 441 -18.91 9.05 -6.26
CA LEU A 441 -19.85 9.90 -7.01
C LEU A 441 -20.61 10.91 -6.14
N GLY A 442 -20.98 10.52 -4.92
CA GLY A 442 -21.61 11.41 -3.94
C GLY A 442 -20.82 12.70 -3.66
N GLY A 443 -19.51 12.58 -3.48
CA GLY A 443 -18.63 13.73 -3.27
C GLY A 443 -18.52 14.65 -4.49
N THR A 444 -18.72 14.13 -5.71
CA THR A 444 -18.80 14.96 -6.92
C THR A 444 -20.10 15.76 -6.97
N LEU A 445 -21.20 15.22 -6.44
CA LEU A 445 -22.50 15.89 -6.37
C LEU A 445 -22.55 16.97 -5.27
N ASP A 446 -21.62 16.92 -4.32
CA ASP A 446 -21.43 17.93 -3.28
C ASP A 446 -20.81 19.24 -3.80
N ILE A 447 -20.44 19.32 -5.07
CA ILE A 447 -20.01 20.58 -5.69
C ILE A 447 -21.21 21.54 -5.69
N LYS A 448 -21.27 22.43 -4.69
CA LYS A 448 -22.36 23.40 -4.46
C LYS A 448 -22.40 24.54 -5.47
N VAL A 449 -21.61 24.45 -6.52
CA VAL A 449 -21.31 25.57 -7.41
C VAL A 449 -21.97 25.31 -8.76
N PRO A 450 -22.82 26.23 -9.27
CA PRO A 450 -23.42 26.08 -10.59
C PRO A 450 -22.32 26.03 -11.66
N ASN A 451 -22.40 25.07 -12.58
CA ASN A 451 -21.52 25.02 -13.76
C ASN A 451 -21.70 26.21 -14.71
N PHE A 452 -22.73 27.03 -14.52
CA PHE A 452 -23.03 28.16 -15.39
C PHE A 452 -23.37 29.39 -14.57
N TYR A 453 -22.61 30.45 -14.77
CA TYR A 453 -22.81 31.73 -14.10
C TYR A 453 -23.42 32.76 -15.05
N ILE A 454 -24.19 33.67 -14.48
CA ILE A 454 -24.57 34.89 -15.18
C ILE A 454 -23.40 35.86 -15.04
N GLN A 455 -22.49 35.80 -16.02
CA GLN A 455 -21.30 36.65 -16.12
C GLN A 455 -21.11 37.14 -17.56
N GLU A 456 -20.29 38.18 -17.75
CA GLU A 456 -19.98 38.71 -19.08
C GLU A 456 -19.29 37.64 -19.93
N ASP A 457 -18.30 36.96 -19.35
CA ASP A 457 -17.47 35.94 -20.02
C ASP A 457 -18.22 34.64 -20.34
N CYS A 458 -17.68 33.89 -21.30
CA CYS A 458 -18.21 32.60 -21.73
C CYS A 458 -18.01 31.54 -20.65
N ASN A 459 -19.07 30.79 -20.32
CA ASN A 459 -18.99 29.64 -19.42
C ASN A 459 -18.55 28.33 -20.10
N HIS A 460 -18.38 28.33 -21.43
CA HIS A 460 -17.97 27.14 -22.18
C HIS A 460 -16.46 27.10 -22.39
N ASP A 461 -15.86 25.95 -22.12
CA ASP A 461 -14.47 25.68 -22.49
C ASP A 461 -14.32 25.64 -24.02
N PHE A 462 -13.13 25.97 -24.51
CA PHE A 462 -12.83 25.97 -25.94
C PHE A 462 -13.01 24.57 -26.55
N CYS A 463 -13.70 24.49 -27.69
CA CYS A 463 -14.07 23.22 -28.35
C CYS A 463 -14.89 22.23 -27.49
N SER A 464 -15.46 22.66 -26.36
CA SER A 464 -16.44 21.86 -25.61
C SER A 464 -17.74 21.69 -26.41
N GLY A 465 -18.59 20.74 -26.00
CA GLY A 465 -19.90 20.50 -26.62
C GLY A 465 -20.80 21.74 -26.66
N GLY A 466 -20.68 22.64 -25.67
CA GLY A 466 -21.42 23.92 -25.64
C GLY A 466 -20.82 24.98 -26.58
N CYS A 467 -19.50 24.98 -26.78
CA CYS A 467 -18.84 25.85 -27.75
C CYS A 467 -19.13 25.40 -29.19
N GLY A 468 -19.15 24.10 -29.47
CA GLY A 468 -19.49 23.56 -30.79
C GLY A 468 -18.41 23.71 -31.86
N LEU A 469 -17.23 24.28 -31.53
CA LEU A 469 -16.04 24.18 -32.36
C LEU A 469 -15.52 22.74 -32.34
N VAL A 470 -15.11 22.24 -33.51
CA VAL A 470 -14.54 20.88 -33.64
C VAL A 470 -13.05 20.95 -33.30
N ILE A 471 -12.62 20.19 -32.30
CA ILE A 471 -11.26 20.23 -31.77
C ILE A 471 -10.20 19.96 -32.85
N ASP A 472 -10.44 19.01 -33.74
CA ASP A 472 -9.50 18.64 -34.82
C ASP A 472 -9.21 19.81 -35.78
N ASN A 473 -10.16 20.74 -35.95
CA ASN A 473 -9.96 21.93 -36.79
C ASN A 473 -9.08 23.00 -36.11
N TRP A 474 -8.80 22.85 -34.82
CA TRP A 474 -8.02 23.79 -34.01
C TRP A 474 -6.80 23.12 -33.36
N THR A 475 -6.49 21.88 -33.74
CA THR A 475 -5.27 21.19 -33.32
C THR A 475 -4.16 21.43 -34.34
N PHE A 476 -3.13 22.15 -33.93
CA PHE A 476 -1.95 22.42 -34.74
C PHE A 476 -0.90 21.35 -34.46
N THR A 477 -0.15 20.99 -35.48
CA THR A 477 0.99 20.10 -35.33
C THR A 477 2.26 20.91 -35.49
N VAL A 478 3.19 20.78 -34.55
CA VAL A 478 4.45 21.52 -34.55
C VAL A 478 5.64 20.59 -34.35
N GLU A 479 6.76 20.92 -34.99
CA GLU A 479 8.04 20.27 -34.80
C GLU A 479 8.91 21.12 -33.87
N VAL A 480 9.51 20.50 -32.85
CA VAL A 480 10.35 21.19 -31.88
C VAL A 480 11.72 21.53 -32.48
N THR A 481 12.07 22.81 -32.56
CA THR A 481 13.33 23.31 -33.11
C THR A 481 14.39 23.60 -32.05
N ALA A 482 13.98 24.03 -30.85
CA ALA A 482 14.87 24.23 -29.71
C ALA A 482 14.13 24.11 -28.37
N ILE A 483 14.85 23.73 -27.31
CA ILE A 483 14.33 23.61 -25.94
C ILE A 483 15.28 24.33 -24.98
N ASP A 484 14.75 25.24 -24.16
CA ASP A 484 15.44 25.90 -23.05
C ASP A 484 14.55 25.89 -21.81
N GLY A 485 14.65 24.82 -21.02
CA GLY A 485 13.81 24.61 -19.84
C GLY A 485 12.33 24.54 -20.21
N ALA A 486 11.54 25.52 -19.74
CA ALA A 486 10.11 25.65 -20.05
C ALA A 486 9.83 26.48 -21.30
N VAL A 487 10.85 26.98 -22.00
CA VAL A 487 10.71 27.71 -23.27
C VAL A 487 10.99 26.75 -24.42
N LEU A 488 10.05 26.67 -25.35
CA LEU A 488 10.08 25.80 -26.51
C LEU A 488 10.04 26.65 -27.78
N HIS A 489 10.95 26.41 -28.72
CA HIS A 489 10.81 26.90 -30.08
C HIS A 489 10.23 25.78 -30.94
N ALA A 490 9.16 26.08 -31.66
CA ALA A 490 8.45 25.09 -32.46
C ALA A 490 8.02 25.66 -33.81
N GLN A 491 8.28 24.89 -34.87
CA GLN A 491 7.85 25.20 -36.23
C GLN A 491 6.47 24.60 -36.47
N VAL A 492 5.48 25.42 -36.82
CA VAL A 492 4.17 24.92 -37.21
C VAL A 492 4.25 24.22 -38.57
N ILE A 493 3.95 22.91 -38.58
CA ILE A 493 3.92 22.06 -39.77
C ILE A 493 2.51 21.80 -40.26
N SER A 494 1.51 21.91 -39.38
CA SER A 494 0.08 21.83 -39.72
C SER A 494 -0.70 22.96 -39.07
N ASN A 495 -1.41 23.73 -39.89
CA ASN A 495 -2.33 24.79 -39.49
C ASN A 495 -3.68 24.55 -40.19
N PRO A 496 -4.52 23.62 -39.68
CA PRO A 496 -5.78 23.26 -40.31
C PRO A 496 -6.72 24.44 -40.62
N PRO A 497 -6.87 25.45 -39.75
CA PRO A 497 -7.76 26.58 -40.03
C PRO A 497 -7.14 27.63 -40.95
N GLY A 498 -5.85 27.51 -41.31
CA GLY A 498 -5.13 28.56 -42.04
C GLY A 498 -5.06 29.88 -41.28
N ALA A 499 -5.07 29.83 -39.94
CA ALA A 499 -5.11 31.01 -39.09
C ALA A 499 -3.79 31.79 -39.15
N THR A 500 -3.87 33.12 -39.03
CA THR A 500 -2.68 33.96 -38.83
C THR A 500 -2.20 33.82 -37.40
N LEU A 501 -0.97 33.34 -37.22
CA LEU A 501 -0.33 33.15 -35.92
C LEU A 501 0.29 34.48 -35.50
N ALA A 502 -0.28 35.10 -34.48
CA ALA A 502 0.24 36.32 -33.87
C ALA A 502 0.77 36.01 -32.47
N ASP A 503 1.40 36.99 -31.83
CA ASP A 503 1.72 36.91 -30.41
C ASP A 503 0.47 36.52 -29.60
N ASP A 504 0.69 35.61 -28.65
CA ASP A 504 -0.29 35.05 -27.74
C ASP A 504 -1.47 34.32 -28.41
N PHE A 505 -1.34 33.91 -29.69
CA PHE A 505 -2.31 33.04 -30.36
C PHE A 505 -2.57 31.73 -29.60
N PHE A 506 -1.53 31.13 -29.01
CA PHE A 506 -1.62 29.87 -28.27
C PHE A 506 -1.64 30.06 -26.74
N ALA A 507 -1.73 31.30 -26.25
CA ALA A 507 -1.72 31.56 -24.81
C ALA A 507 -2.94 30.95 -24.10
N ASN A 508 -2.71 30.40 -22.90
CA ASN A 508 -3.62 29.59 -22.10
C ASN A 508 -4.12 28.30 -22.82
N GLY A 509 -3.48 27.96 -23.94
CA GLY A 509 -3.68 26.73 -24.69
C GLY A 509 -2.93 25.56 -24.08
N ASP A 510 -3.02 24.41 -24.74
CA ASP A 510 -2.34 23.19 -24.32
C ASP A 510 -1.34 22.73 -25.38
N ALA A 511 -0.20 22.25 -24.92
CA ALA A 511 0.74 21.48 -25.70
C ALA A 511 0.68 20.02 -25.25
N ASP A 512 0.33 19.12 -26.17
CA ASP A 512 0.18 17.69 -25.94
C ASP A 512 1.31 16.92 -26.63
N LYS A 513 1.94 16.00 -25.89
CA LYS A 513 2.91 15.05 -26.40
C LYS A 513 2.44 13.62 -26.17
N GLY A 514 2.67 12.77 -27.18
CA GLY A 514 2.57 11.32 -27.03
C GLY A 514 1.14 10.81 -26.92
N SER A 515 1.02 9.57 -26.48
CA SER A 515 -0.25 8.90 -26.20
C SER A 515 -0.04 7.83 -25.14
N GLY A 516 -1.12 7.37 -24.51
CA GLY A 516 -1.06 6.36 -23.46
C GLY A 516 -0.05 6.73 -22.36
N THR A 517 0.91 5.85 -22.08
CA THR A 517 1.87 6.00 -20.95
C THR A 517 2.86 7.14 -21.13
N THR A 518 2.97 7.66 -22.35
CA THR A 518 3.83 8.80 -22.69
C THR A 518 3.04 10.10 -22.88
N TYR A 519 1.72 10.05 -22.66
CA TYR A 519 0.87 11.22 -22.79
C TYR A 519 1.21 12.26 -21.72
N GLU A 520 1.54 13.45 -22.17
CA GLU A 520 1.84 14.59 -21.33
C GLU A 520 1.20 15.82 -21.95
N ALA A 521 0.38 16.53 -21.17
CA ALA A 521 -0.17 17.83 -21.55
C ALA A 521 0.42 18.92 -20.65
N VAL A 522 0.68 20.08 -21.24
CA VAL A 522 1.25 21.23 -20.55
C VAL A 522 0.60 22.51 -21.06
N GLU A 523 0.16 23.35 -20.14
CA GLU A 523 -0.39 24.66 -20.46
C GLU A 523 0.69 25.59 -21.06
N ILE A 524 0.30 26.29 -22.13
CA ILE A 524 1.09 27.33 -22.78
C ILE A 524 0.75 28.66 -22.13
N VAL A 525 1.66 29.20 -21.32
CA VAL A 525 1.48 30.49 -20.64
C VAL A 525 1.54 31.64 -21.65
N ARG A 526 2.44 31.55 -22.64
CA ARG A 526 2.69 32.61 -23.62
C ARG A 526 3.14 32.04 -24.96
N SER A 527 2.77 32.69 -26.07
CA SER A 527 3.35 32.39 -27.38
C SER A 527 3.84 33.66 -28.07
N VAL A 528 5.01 33.62 -28.72
CA VAL A 528 5.55 34.75 -29.49
C VAL A 528 5.81 34.30 -30.91
N ASP A 529 5.32 35.07 -31.90
CA ASP A 529 5.59 34.78 -33.31
C ASP A 529 7.01 35.21 -33.67
N LEU A 530 7.82 34.26 -34.11
CA LEU A 530 9.19 34.52 -34.60
C LEU A 530 9.23 34.69 -36.12
N GLY A 531 8.08 34.56 -36.80
CA GLY A 531 7.96 34.62 -38.24
C GLY A 531 8.22 33.28 -38.92
N GLY A 532 7.79 33.14 -40.18
CA GLY A 532 7.97 31.90 -40.95
C GLY A 532 7.18 30.69 -40.43
N GLY A 533 6.22 30.91 -39.51
CA GLY A 533 5.49 29.85 -38.83
C GLY A 533 6.22 29.27 -37.62
N GLU A 534 7.33 29.87 -37.20
CA GLU A 534 8.02 29.52 -35.95
C GLU A 534 7.40 30.27 -34.76
N GLN A 535 7.21 29.57 -33.65
CA GLN A 535 6.62 30.10 -32.42
C GLN A 535 7.56 29.82 -31.24
N SER A 536 7.75 30.81 -30.37
CA SER A 536 8.35 30.62 -29.05
C SER A 536 7.23 30.45 -28.03
N LEU A 537 7.11 29.25 -27.45
CA LEU A 537 6.09 28.89 -26.47
C LEU A 537 6.73 28.86 -25.08
N THR A 538 6.19 29.65 -24.15
CA THR A 538 6.54 29.55 -22.73
C THR A 538 5.51 28.66 -22.04
N LEU A 539 5.96 27.52 -21.53
CA LEU A 539 5.13 26.51 -20.90
C LEU A 539 5.05 26.72 -19.38
N ALA A 540 3.96 26.27 -18.75
CA ALA A 540 3.83 26.32 -17.29
C ALA A 540 4.86 25.43 -16.58
N ARG A 541 5.32 24.37 -17.25
CA ARG A 541 6.41 23.50 -16.83
C ARG A 541 7.12 22.91 -18.05
N ALA A 542 8.34 22.39 -17.88
CA ALA A 542 8.98 21.62 -18.94
C ALA A 542 8.31 20.24 -19.11
N PHE A 543 8.32 19.71 -20.33
CA PHE A 543 8.00 18.30 -20.59
C PHE A 543 9.03 17.39 -19.92
N THR A 544 8.60 16.22 -19.46
CA THR A 544 9.46 15.27 -18.76
C THR A 544 10.50 14.65 -19.70
N ALA A 545 10.12 14.37 -20.94
CA ALA A 545 10.97 13.70 -21.91
C ALA A 545 10.74 14.21 -23.34
N LEU A 546 10.92 15.50 -23.62
CA LEU A 546 10.83 16.10 -24.97
C LEU A 546 12.22 16.30 -25.59
N ALA A 547 12.39 15.96 -26.87
CA ALA A 547 13.62 16.17 -27.61
C ALA A 547 13.41 17.11 -28.82
N VAL A 548 14.49 17.76 -29.26
CA VAL A 548 14.48 18.54 -30.52
C VAL A 548 14.24 17.58 -31.70
N GLY A 549 13.33 17.96 -32.59
CA GLY A 549 12.82 17.14 -33.69
C GLY A 549 11.56 16.33 -33.34
N ASP A 550 11.14 16.29 -32.07
CA ASP A 550 9.86 15.69 -31.72
C ASP A 550 8.71 16.50 -32.32
N THR A 551 7.64 15.81 -32.68
CA THR A 551 6.38 16.42 -33.09
C THR A 551 5.40 16.43 -31.93
N ILE A 552 4.79 17.58 -31.65
CA ILE A 552 3.75 17.72 -30.62
C ILE A 552 2.50 18.38 -31.21
N ALA A 553 1.37 18.19 -30.55
CA ALA A 553 0.14 18.88 -30.88
C ALA A 553 0.02 20.12 -29.97
N ILE A 554 -0.36 21.27 -30.53
CA ILE A 554 -0.70 22.45 -29.74
C ILE A 554 -2.10 22.91 -30.08
N ARG A 555 -2.84 23.34 -29.08
CA ARG A 555 -4.22 23.79 -29.20
C ARG A 555 -4.31 25.19 -28.60
N PRO A 556 -4.87 26.19 -29.31
CA PRO A 556 -5.17 27.47 -28.69
C PRO A 556 -6.31 27.30 -27.69
N ASN A 557 -6.47 28.27 -26.80
CA ASN A 557 -7.64 28.39 -25.95
C ASN A 557 -8.30 29.76 -26.14
N CYS A 558 -9.55 29.88 -25.72
CA CYS A 558 -10.29 31.13 -25.75
C CYS A 558 -10.29 31.75 -24.35
N SER A 559 -10.02 33.05 -24.24
CA SER A 559 -10.10 33.78 -22.96
C SER A 559 -11.52 33.96 -22.41
N GLY A 560 -12.53 33.37 -23.06
CA GLY A 560 -13.95 33.49 -22.70
C GLY A 560 -14.60 34.82 -23.12
N THR A 561 -13.83 35.79 -23.60
CA THR A 561 -14.37 37.10 -24.00
C THR A 561 -15.17 37.03 -25.30
N TRP A 562 -16.13 37.95 -25.45
CA TRP A 562 -16.91 38.06 -26.70
C TRP A 562 -16.04 38.35 -27.93
N ALA A 563 -14.98 39.16 -27.78
CA ALA A 563 -14.07 39.52 -28.85
C ALA A 563 -13.26 38.31 -29.36
N GLU A 564 -12.78 37.46 -28.46
CA GLU A 564 -12.14 36.19 -28.86
C GLU A 564 -13.16 35.26 -29.53
N CYS A 565 -14.39 35.15 -29.04
CA CYS A 565 -15.42 34.35 -29.70
C CYS A 565 -15.72 34.83 -31.14
N GLN A 566 -15.63 36.15 -31.39
CA GLN A 566 -15.70 36.74 -32.74
C GLN A 566 -14.50 36.35 -33.61
N ARG A 567 -13.29 36.33 -33.05
CA ARG A 567 -12.06 35.89 -33.74
C ARG A 567 -12.19 34.47 -34.28
N TYR A 568 -12.81 33.57 -33.51
CA TYR A 568 -13.07 32.18 -33.90
C TYR A 568 -14.33 31.99 -34.75
N GLY A 569 -15.08 33.07 -35.04
CA GLY A 569 -16.31 33.01 -35.84
C GLY A 569 -17.46 32.25 -35.17
N ASN A 570 -17.44 32.08 -33.84
CA ASN A 570 -18.32 31.17 -33.11
C ASN A 570 -19.32 31.87 -32.17
N THR A 571 -19.62 33.15 -32.45
CA THR A 571 -20.49 33.97 -31.60
C THR A 571 -21.90 33.42 -31.34
N ILE A 572 -22.40 32.53 -32.20
CA ILE A 572 -23.71 31.90 -32.04
C ILE A 572 -23.77 30.97 -30.82
N ASN A 573 -22.64 30.37 -30.44
CA ASN A 573 -22.50 29.45 -29.32
C ASN A 573 -21.85 30.12 -28.10
N TYR A 574 -21.93 31.46 -28.01
CA TYR A 574 -21.39 32.19 -26.87
C TYR A 574 -22.21 31.90 -25.61
N GLY A 575 -21.60 31.24 -24.63
CA GLY A 575 -22.22 30.89 -23.35
C GLY A 575 -22.16 31.99 -22.28
N GLY A 576 -21.72 33.20 -22.63
CA GLY A 576 -21.65 34.34 -21.73
C GLY A 576 -22.80 35.32 -21.91
N HIS A 577 -22.92 36.29 -21.00
CA HIS A 577 -23.95 37.31 -21.02
C HIS A 577 -23.33 38.68 -21.25
N ARG A 578 -22.94 38.98 -22.50
CA ARG A 578 -22.21 40.20 -22.92
C ARG A 578 -22.77 41.56 -22.44
N HIS A 579 -24.02 41.60 -22.03
CA HIS A 579 -24.72 42.82 -21.60
C HIS A 579 -24.91 42.90 -20.08
N VAL A 580 -24.51 41.86 -19.36
CA VAL A 580 -24.50 41.85 -17.90
C VAL A 580 -23.18 42.47 -17.48
N GLY A 581 -23.23 43.73 -17.08
CA GLY A 581 -22.07 44.41 -16.50
C GLY A 581 -21.69 43.82 -15.14
N SER A 582 -20.49 44.17 -14.65
CA SER A 582 -20.00 43.78 -13.33
C SER A 582 -20.81 44.38 -12.17
N ASP A 583 -21.67 45.37 -12.46
CA ASP A 583 -22.50 46.03 -11.48
C ASP A 583 -23.71 45.19 -11.08
N ASN A 584 -23.99 45.13 -9.78
CA ASN A 584 -25.19 44.50 -9.27
C ASN A 584 -26.43 45.30 -9.69
N ILE A 585 -27.18 44.78 -10.67
CA ILE A 585 -28.40 45.38 -11.22
C ILE A 585 -29.47 45.66 -10.13
N SER A 586 -29.42 44.95 -9.00
CA SER A 586 -30.36 45.12 -7.88
C SER A 586 -30.00 46.26 -6.92
N VAL A 587 -28.78 46.81 -6.98
CA VAL A 587 -28.36 47.94 -6.14
C VAL A 587 -28.41 49.21 -6.99
N PRO A 588 -29.33 50.16 -6.71
CA PRO A 588 -29.35 51.43 -7.42
C PRO A 588 -28.03 52.16 -7.16
N GLN A 589 -27.17 52.25 -8.17
CA GLN A 589 -25.95 53.03 -8.02
C GLN A 589 -26.32 54.51 -7.93
N PRO A 590 -25.80 55.26 -6.94
CA PRO A 590 -25.99 56.70 -6.88
C PRO A 590 -25.37 57.30 -8.14
N GLN A 591 -26.22 57.84 -9.03
CA GLN A 591 -25.78 58.55 -10.23
C GLN A 591 -24.91 59.73 -9.81
N SER A 592 -23.58 59.61 -9.91
CA SER A 592 -22.73 60.79 -9.97
C SER A 592 -22.97 61.44 -11.34
N GLN A 593 -23.84 62.45 -11.38
CA GLN A 593 -24.00 63.29 -12.56
C GLN A 593 -22.68 64.04 -12.83
N THR A 594 -21.79 63.44 -13.61
CA THR A 594 -20.65 64.14 -14.21
C THR A 594 -21.08 64.82 -15.50
N ALA A 595 -22.06 65.72 -15.40
CA ALA A 595 -22.47 66.58 -16.50
C ALA A 595 -22.86 67.97 -15.97
N GLY A 596 -21.92 68.91 -16.05
CA GLY A 596 -22.26 70.33 -16.18
C GLY A 596 -21.87 71.26 -15.03
N GLY A 597 -20.57 71.58 -14.93
CA GLY A 597 -20.10 72.82 -14.30
C GLY A 597 -19.36 73.68 -15.31
N LYS A 598 -20.08 74.45 -16.13
CA LYS A 598 -19.48 75.63 -16.78
C LYS A 598 -19.43 76.77 -15.76
N LYS A 599 -18.22 77.24 -15.45
CA LYS A 599 -17.89 78.66 -15.46
C LYS A 599 -16.59 78.84 -16.20
#